data_AF-C3KMT5-F1
#
_entry.id   AF-C3KMT5-F1
#
_cell.length_a   1.000
_cell.length_b   1.000
_cell.length_c   1.000
_cell.angle_alpha   90.00
_cell.angle_beta   90.00
_cell.angle_gamma   90.00
#
_symmetry.space_group_name_H-M   'P 1'
#
loop_
_entity.id
_entity.type
_entity.pdbx_description
1 polymer ?
#
loop_
_entity_poly.entity_id
_entity_poly.type
_entity_poly.pdbx_seq_one_letter_code
_entity_poly.pdbx_strand_id
1 'polypeptide(L)'
;MNNELQGRAAHVAAIRESAEEEMSAIGVDAAFIGTLVDTFYGRVLAHPELGPVFDARLSGRWPEHMEKMKSFWSAIAFRSGAYGGKPVQAHLGVANMTPELFPKWLELFAATLEDIAPNNEAKVWFMATAERIARSLTLSLFYNPALDDPALRRA
;
A
#
# COMPACT_ATOMS: atom_id res chain seq x y z
N MET A 1 9.07 -34.18 -12.57
CA MET A 1 9.34 -32.75 -12.28
C MET A 1 8.37 -31.78 -12.99
N ASN A 2 7.76 -32.11 -14.14
CA ASN A 2 6.80 -31.21 -14.80
C ASN A 2 5.42 -31.11 -14.13
N ASN A 3 4.94 -32.15 -13.45
CA ASN A 3 3.57 -32.20 -12.92
C ASN A 3 3.35 -31.27 -11.70
N GLU A 4 4.37 -31.09 -10.85
CA GLU A 4 4.29 -30.21 -9.66
C GLU A 4 4.33 -28.72 -10.04
N LEU A 5 5.11 -28.36 -11.06
CA LEU A 5 5.15 -26.98 -11.58
C LEU A 5 3.83 -26.62 -12.28
N GLN A 6 3.25 -27.57 -13.03
CA GLN A 6 1.94 -27.40 -13.65
C GLN A 6 0.84 -27.20 -12.60
N GLY A 7 0.85 -28.00 -11.51
CA GLY A 7 -0.11 -27.88 -10.42
C GLY A 7 -0.03 -26.55 -9.66
N ARG A 8 1.20 -26.06 -9.38
CA ARG A 8 1.39 -24.74 -8.76
C ARG A 8 0.94 -23.59 -9.67
N ALA A 9 1.25 -23.65 -10.97
CA ALA A 9 0.83 -22.64 -11.92
C ALA A 9 -0.70 -22.57 -12.06
N ALA A 10 -1.38 -23.72 -12.13
CA ALA A 10 -2.84 -23.79 -12.19
C ALA A 10 -3.50 -23.22 -10.92
N HIS A 11 -2.94 -23.52 -9.75
CA HIS A 11 -3.44 -22.98 -8.48
C HIS A 11 -3.32 -21.46 -8.39
N VAL A 12 -2.17 -20.91 -8.81
CA VAL A 12 -1.96 -19.45 -8.86
C VAL A 12 -2.91 -18.78 -9.85
N ALA A 13 -3.13 -19.40 -11.01
CA ALA A 13 -4.08 -18.89 -12.01
C ALA A 13 -5.51 -18.83 -11.45
N ALA A 14 -5.97 -19.88 -10.78
CA ALA A 14 -7.30 -19.92 -10.17
C ALA A 14 -7.49 -18.87 -9.06
N ILE A 15 -6.47 -18.62 -8.24
CA ILE A 15 -6.49 -17.54 -7.23
C ILE A 15 -6.65 -16.18 -7.90
N ARG A 16 -5.94 -15.97 -9.02
CA ARG A 16 -5.98 -14.69 -9.76
C ARG A 16 -7.34 -14.47 -10.40
N GLU A 17 -7.89 -15.49 -11.06
CA GLU A 17 -9.22 -15.44 -11.68
C GLU A 17 -10.30 -15.09 -10.65
N SER A 18 -10.32 -15.78 -9.50
CA SER A 18 -11.23 -15.46 -8.41
C SER A 18 -11.03 -14.03 -7.86
N ALA A 19 -9.78 -13.53 -7.82
CA ALA A 19 -9.51 -12.16 -7.40
C ALA A 19 -10.04 -11.13 -8.41
N GLU A 20 -9.86 -11.40 -9.70
CA GLU A 20 -10.36 -10.57 -10.79
C GLU A 20 -11.89 -10.50 -10.76
N GLU A 21 -12.57 -11.64 -10.56
CA GLU A 21 -14.03 -11.68 -10.40
C GLU A 21 -14.53 -10.88 -9.19
N GLU A 22 -13.90 -11.07 -8.02
CA GLU A 22 -14.24 -10.33 -6.79
C GLU A 22 -14.05 -8.82 -6.96
N MET A 23 -12.93 -8.40 -7.55
CA MET A 23 -12.65 -6.98 -7.79
C MET A 23 -13.61 -6.41 -8.85
N SER A 24 -13.89 -7.14 -9.92
CA SER A 24 -14.84 -6.73 -10.94
C SER A 24 -16.26 -6.61 -10.37
N ALA A 25 -16.66 -7.49 -9.44
CA ALA A 25 -17.97 -7.45 -8.80
C ALA A 25 -18.19 -6.14 -8.01
N ILE A 26 -17.11 -5.56 -7.48
CA ILE A 26 -17.14 -4.26 -6.78
C ILE A 26 -16.69 -3.10 -7.68
N GLY A 27 -16.65 -3.29 -9.00
CA GLY A 27 -16.34 -2.22 -9.97
C GLY A 27 -14.87 -1.80 -10.01
N VAL A 28 -13.95 -2.63 -9.53
CA VAL A 28 -12.52 -2.37 -9.47
C VAL A 28 -11.81 -3.07 -10.63
N ASP A 29 -11.19 -2.28 -11.51
CA ASP A 29 -10.36 -2.76 -12.62
C ASP A 29 -8.97 -2.09 -12.62
N ALA A 30 -8.14 -2.41 -13.62
CA ALA A 30 -6.81 -1.84 -13.74
C ALA A 30 -6.82 -0.32 -13.96
N ALA A 31 -7.84 0.22 -14.63
CA ALA A 31 -7.97 1.66 -14.89
C ALA A 31 -8.31 2.42 -13.59
N PHE A 32 -9.17 1.84 -12.75
CA PHE A 32 -9.45 2.35 -11.42
C PHE A 32 -8.18 2.38 -10.55
N ILE A 33 -7.36 1.31 -10.55
CA ILE A 33 -6.09 1.30 -9.81
C ILE A 33 -5.17 2.43 -10.26
N GLY A 34 -5.05 2.65 -11.57
CA GLY A 34 -4.27 3.76 -12.12
C GLY A 34 -4.76 5.11 -11.60
N THR A 35 -6.07 5.35 -11.69
CA THR A 35 -6.73 6.59 -11.24
C THR A 35 -6.55 6.80 -9.73
N LEU A 36 -6.71 5.74 -8.93
CA LEU A 36 -6.52 5.78 -7.49
C LEU A 36 -5.10 6.20 -7.12
N VAL A 37 -4.10 5.56 -7.72
CA VAL A 37 -2.69 5.86 -7.42
C VAL A 37 -2.33 7.28 -7.86
N ASP A 38 -2.69 7.67 -9.08
CA ASP A 38 -2.36 9.00 -9.61
C ASP A 38 -3.04 10.12 -8.79
N THR A 39 -4.32 9.95 -8.44
CA THR A 39 -5.06 10.92 -7.64
C THR A 39 -4.51 11.01 -6.21
N PHE A 40 -4.27 9.86 -5.59
CA PHE A 40 -3.82 9.80 -4.21
C PHE A 40 -2.42 10.43 -4.04
N TYR A 41 -1.46 10.07 -4.88
CA TYR A 41 -0.11 10.62 -4.78
C TYR A 41 -0.03 12.08 -5.22
N GLY A 42 -0.94 12.53 -6.09
CA GLY A 42 -1.14 13.97 -6.33
C GLY A 42 -1.49 14.73 -5.05
N ARG A 43 -2.36 14.17 -4.19
CA ARG A 43 -2.69 14.76 -2.88
C ARG A 43 -1.53 14.67 -1.90
N VAL A 44 -0.82 13.53 -1.85
CA VAL A 44 0.35 13.35 -0.99
C VAL A 44 1.42 14.41 -1.29
N LEU A 45 1.71 14.65 -2.57
CA LEU A 45 2.70 15.64 -2.99
C LEU A 45 2.29 17.07 -2.61
N ALA A 46 1.01 17.39 -2.71
CA ALA A 46 0.49 18.71 -2.33
C ALA A 46 0.36 18.91 -0.80
N HIS A 47 0.41 17.85 0.00
CA HIS A 47 0.18 17.93 1.43
C HIS A 47 1.40 18.51 2.17
N PRO A 48 1.23 19.52 3.04
CA PRO A 48 2.35 20.29 3.61
C PRO A 48 3.29 19.47 4.50
N GLU A 49 2.81 18.39 5.13
CA GLU A 49 3.64 17.54 6.00
C GLU A 49 4.11 16.26 5.31
N LEU A 50 3.36 15.75 4.32
CA LEU A 50 3.70 14.48 3.66
C LEU A 50 4.57 14.74 2.43
N GLY A 51 4.21 15.74 1.62
CA GLY A 51 4.93 16.14 0.41
C GLY A 51 6.44 16.24 0.64
N PRO A 52 6.93 17.01 1.64
CA PRO A 52 8.36 17.14 1.90
C PRO A 52 9.07 15.81 2.22
N VAL A 53 8.41 14.87 2.91
CA VAL A 53 8.99 13.55 3.23
C VAL A 53 9.15 12.71 1.96
N PHE A 54 8.14 12.70 1.10
CA PHE A 54 8.20 11.99 -0.18
C PHE A 54 9.19 12.66 -1.13
N ASP A 55 9.14 13.98 -1.31
CA ASP A 55 10.04 14.72 -2.20
C ASP A 55 11.52 14.56 -1.83
N ALA A 56 11.84 14.63 -0.54
CA ALA A 56 13.21 14.43 -0.07
C ALA A 56 13.77 13.06 -0.50
N ARG A 57 12.92 12.03 -0.61
CA ARG A 57 13.31 10.67 -0.99
C ARG A 57 13.19 10.39 -2.49
N LEU A 58 12.23 11.03 -3.17
CA LEU A 58 11.77 10.70 -4.52
C LEU A 58 12.08 11.76 -5.57
N SER A 59 12.68 12.89 -5.21
CA SER A 59 13.11 13.90 -6.18
C SER A 59 13.88 13.26 -7.35
N GLY A 60 13.44 13.57 -8.58
CA GLY A 60 13.96 12.99 -9.83
C GLY A 60 13.48 11.56 -10.17
N ARG A 61 12.71 10.90 -9.30
CA ARG A 61 12.27 9.49 -9.46
C ARG A 61 10.78 9.27 -9.22
N TRP A 62 9.98 10.34 -9.22
CA TRP A 62 8.53 10.26 -9.09
C TRP A 62 7.88 9.30 -10.10
N PRO A 63 8.20 9.34 -11.41
CA PRO A 63 7.61 8.39 -12.37
C PRO A 63 7.86 6.91 -12.01
N GLU A 64 9.08 6.57 -11.57
CA GLU A 64 9.40 5.20 -11.12
C GLU A 64 8.60 4.80 -9.88
N HIS A 65 8.39 5.74 -8.96
CA HIS A 65 7.57 5.51 -7.78
C HIS A 65 6.11 5.26 -8.15
N MET A 66 5.55 6.06 -9.07
CA MET A 66 4.17 5.92 -9.53
C MET A 66 3.92 4.54 -10.15
N GLU A 67 4.81 4.09 -11.05
CA GLU A 67 4.70 2.75 -11.65
C GLU A 67 4.81 1.63 -10.59
N LYS A 68 5.71 1.80 -9.62
CA LYS A 68 5.82 0.86 -8.50
C LYS A 68 4.56 0.82 -7.64
N MET A 69 3.90 1.95 -7.41
CA MET A 69 2.67 2.02 -6.61
C MET A 69 1.46 1.46 -7.37
N LYS A 70 1.36 1.69 -8.68
CA LYS A 70 0.37 1.02 -9.56
C LYS A 70 0.54 -0.50 -9.50
N SER A 71 1.78 -0.98 -9.63
CA SER A 71 2.10 -2.41 -9.51
C SER A 71 1.75 -2.97 -8.13
N PHE A 72 2.07 -2.24 -7.04
CA PHE A 72 1.79 -2.65 -5.67
C PHE A 72 0.29 -2.81 -5.41
N TRP A 73 -0.51 -1.79 -5.72
CA TRP A 73 -1.96 -1.82 -5.49
C TRP A 73 -2.67 -2.82 -6.40
N SER A 74 -2.23 -2.94 -7.65
CA SER A 74 -2.72 -3.99 -8.56
C SER A 74 -2.43 -5.38 -8.02
N ALA A 75 -1.21 -5.64 -7.53
CA ALA A 75 -0.84 -6.94 -6.98
C ALA A 75 -1.63 -7.31 -5.72
N ILE A 76 -2.00 -6.32 -4.90
CA ILE A 76 -2.86 -6.52 -3.73
C ILE A 76 -4.30 -6.80 -4.13
N ALA A 77 -4.87 -5.99 -5.03
CA ALA A 77 -6.26 -6.14 -5.50
C ALA A 77 -6.48 -7.48 -6.21
N PHE A 78 -5.64 -7.79 -7.19
CA PHE A 78 -5.82 -8.97 -8.05
C PHE A 78 -5.05 -10.21 -7.57
N ARG A 79 -4.49 -10.17 -6.36
CA ARG A 79 -3.70 -11.27 -5.75
C ARG A 79 -2.67 -11.88 -6.70
N SER A 80 -2.09 -11.05 -7.59
CA SER A 80 -1.26 -11.54 -8.70
C SER A 80 0.13 -11.97 -8.27
N GLY A 81 0.56 -11.60 -7.06
CA GLY A 81 1.92 -11.83 -6.57
C GLY A 81 3.01 -11.09 -7.35
N ALA A 82 2.62 -10.21 -8.29
CA ALA A 82 3.55 -9.52 -9.18
C ALA A 82 4.43 -8.47 -8.46
N TYR A 83 4.05 -8.06 -7.26
CA TYR A 83 4.85 -7.14 -6.45
C TYR A 83 5.90 -7.91 -5.61
N GLY A 84 7.14 -7.91 -6.10
CA GLY A 84 8.30 -8.51 -5.39
C GLY A 84 8.98 -7.60 -4.36
N GLY A 85 8.41 -6.43 -4.05
CA GLY A 85 9.03 -5.46 -3.16
C GLY A 85 8.91 -5.83 -1.67
N LYS A 86 9.78 -5.24 -0.84
CA LYS A 86 9.76 -5.38 0.63
C LYS A 86 9.34 -4.03 1.25
N PRO A 87 8.04 -3.81 1.53
CA PRO A 87 7.54 -2.49 1.96
C PRO A 87 8.26 -1.94 3.18
N VAL A 88 8.39 -2.72 4.26
CA VAL A 88 9.09 -2.27 5.48
C VAL A 88 10.50 -1.78 5.16
N GLN A 89 11.27 -2.57 4.40
CA GLN A 89 12.65 -2.23 4.04
C GLN A 89 12.75 -0.96 3.18
N ALA A 90 11.74 -0.68 2.35
CA ALA A 90 11.72 0.54 1.55
C ALA A 90 11.43 1.81 2.38
N HIS A 91 10.84 1.67 3.56
CA HIS A 91 10.49 2.76 4.47
C HIS A 91 11.50 2.93 5.61
N LEU A 92 12.33 1.92 5.90
CA LEU A 92 13.40 2.04 6.88
C LEU A 92 14.39 3.15 6.49
N GLY A 93 14.72 4.01 7.46
CA GLY A 93 15.69 5.09 7.27
C GLY A 93 15.22 6.27 6.42
N VAL A 94 13.92 6.37 6.09
CA VAL A 94 13.36 7.58 5.46
C VAL A 94 13.40 8.73 6.47
N ALA A 95 14.13 9.79 6.12
CA ALA A 95 14.27 10.97 6.97
C ALA A 95 12.93 11.66 7.20
N ASN A 96 12.72 12.19 8.40
CA ASN A 96 11.54 12.96 8.81
C ASN A 96 10.19 12.19 8.72
N MET A 97 10.23 10.88 8.52
CA MET A 97 9.02 10.06 8.59
C MET A 97 8.74 9.68 10.05
N THR A 98 7.59 10.11 10.57
CA THR A 98 7.17 9.85 11.95
C THR A 98 5.87 9.04 12.00
N PRO A 99 5.52 8.40 13.13
CA PRO A 99 4.26 7.67 13.28
C PRO A 99 3.02 8.52 12.98
N GLU A 100 3.04 9.81 13.31
CA GLU A 100 1.92 10.75 13.18
C GLU A 100 1.56 11.05 11.72
N LEU A 101 2.47 10.76 10.78
CA LEU A 101 2.22 10.91 9.36
C LEU A 101 1.34 9.79 8.78
N PHE A 102 1.28 8.62 9.42
CA PHE A 102 0.48 7.49 8.92
C PHE A 102 -1.02 7.74 8.98
N PRO A 103 -1.59 8.28 10.08
CA PRO A 103 -2.98 8.74 10.09
C PRO A 103 -3.29 9.77 9.00
N LYS A 104 -2.42 10.77 8.79
CA LYS A 104 -2.60 11.79 7.74
C LYS A 104 -2.60 11.17 6.34
N TRP A 105 -1.71 10.20 6.11
CA TRP A 105 -1.67 9.44 4.86
C TRP A 105 -2.99 8.67 4.64
N LEU A 106 -3.54 8.04 5.69
CA LEU A 106 -4.83 7.35 5.64
C LEU A 106 -6.01 8.30 5.43
N GLU A 107 -5.99 9.49 6.03
CA GLU A 107 -7.00 10.53 5.82
C GLU A 107 -7.04 10.98 4.35
N LEU A 108 -5.88 11.22 3.73
CA LEU A 108 -5.80 11.55 2.30
C LEU A 108 -6.28 10.39 1.43
N PHE A 109 -5.97 9.15 1.81
CA PHE A 109 -6.39 7.96 1.08
C PHE A 109 -7.92 7.79 1.15
N ALA A 110 -8.50 7.98 2.34
CA ALA A 110 -9.94 7.96 2.56
C ALA A 110 -10.65 9.06 1.75
N ALA A 111 -10.12 10.30 1.79
CA ALA A 111 -10.66 11.40 1.00
C ALA A 111 -10.56 11.12 -0.51
N THR A 112 -9.50 10.46 -0.96
CA THR A 112 -9.37 10.07 -2.36
C THR A 112 -10.46 9.08 -2.75
N LEU A 113 -10.67 8.04 -1.95
CA LEU A 113 -11.70 7.04 -2.19
C LEU A 113 -13.12 7.61 -2.09
N GLU A 114 -13.36 8.60 -1.24
CA GLU A 114 -14.65 9.32 -1.21
C GLU A 114 -14.99 9.91 -2.58
N ASP A 115 -13.99 10.48 -3.25
CA ASP A 115 -14.21 11.19 -4.50
C ASP A 115 -14.27 10.28 -5.73
N ILE A 116 -13.60 9.13 -5.71
CA ILE A 116 -13.40 8.32 -6.93
C ILE A 116 -13.86 6.87 -6.83
N ALA A 117 -14.14 6.33 -5.63
CA ALA A 117 -14.49 4.92 -5.52
C ALA A 117 -15.80 4.64 -6.28
N PRO A 118 -15.87 3.53 -7.04
CA PRO A 118 -17.05 3.21 -7.86
C PRO A 118 -18.29 2.92 -7.00
N ASN A 119 -18.09 2.48 -5.76
CA ASN A 119 -19.14 2.23 -4.78
C ASN A 119 -18.54 2.13 -3.37
N ASN A 120 -19.41 2.02 -2.36
CA ASN A 120 -19.01 1.92 -0.97
C ASN A 120 -18.25 0.62 -0.65
N GLU A 121 -18.51 -0.47 -1.34
CA GLU A 121 -17.84 -1.75 -1.11
C GLU A 121 -16.35 -1.69 -1.49
N ALA A 122 -16.04 -1.12 -2.67
CA ALA A 122 -14.68 -0.82 -3.09
C ALA A 122 -13.97 0.10 -2.08
N LYS A 123 -14.62 1.18 -1.66
CA LYS A 123 -14.06 2.10 -0.65
C LYS A 123 -13.70 1.36 0.65
N VAL A 124 -14.62 0.57 1.20
CA VAL A 124 -14.41 -0.18 2.45
C VAL A 124 -13.25 -1.17 2.29
N TRP A 125 -13.20 -1.89 1.16
CA TRP A 125 -12.14 -2.86 0.88
C TRP A 125 -10.75 -2.20 0.82
N PHE A 126 -10.62 -1.09 0.10
CA PHE A 126 -9.36 -0.36 -0.02
C PHE A 126 -8.94 0.27 1.30
N MET A 127 -9.87 0.85 2.06
CA MET A 127 -9.58 1.39 3.39
C MET A 127 -9.09 0.33 4.37
N ALA A 128 -9.80 -0.80 4.49
CA ALA A 128 -9.38 -1.90 5.36
C ALA A 128 -7.98 -2.42 5.01
N THR A 129 -7.69 -2.50 3.71
CA THR A 129 -6.38 -2.89 3.19
C THR A 129 -5.30 -1.87 3.54
N ALA A 130 -5.55 -0.58 3.28
CA ALA A 130 -4.64 0.52 3.54
C ALA A 130 -4.30 0.62 5.04
N GLU A 131 -5.30 0.53 5.91
CA GLU A 131 -5.10 0.55 7.35
C GLU A 131 -4.25 -0.64 7.83
N ARG A 132 -4.49 -1.84 7.30
CA ARG A 132 -3.68 -3.02 7.65
C ARG A 132 -2.21 -2.82 7.27
N ILE A 133 -1.95 -2.25 6.10
CA ILE A 133 -0.60 -1.92 5.63
C ILE A 133 0.04 -0.85 6.52
N ALA A 134 -0.68 0.24 6.79
CA ALA A 134 -0.22 1.33 7.64
C ALA A 134 0.12 0.80 9.05
N ARG A 135 -0.78 0.05 9.69
CA ARG A 135 -0.53 -0.59 11.00
C ARG A 135 0.73 -1.47 10.98
N SER A 136 0.89 -2.29 9.94
CA SER A 136 2.07 -3.16 9.81
C SER A 136 3.36 -2.36 9.67
N LEU A 137 3.36 -1.28 8.89
CA LEU A 137 4.52 -0.42 8.70
C LEU A 137 4.84 0.34 9.99
N THR A 138 3.86 0.97 10.62
CA THR A 138 4.05 1.71 11.87
C THR A 138 4.64 0.81 12.96
N LEU A 139 4.08 -0.40 13.14
CA LEU A 139 4.62 -1.36 14.10
C LEU A 139 6.06 -1.77 13.74
N SER A 140 6.33 -2.08 12.47
CA SER A 140 7.66 -2.56 12.07
C SER A 140 8.76 -1.49 12.13
N LEU A 141 8.40 -0.22 11.98
CA LEU A 141 9.34 0.89 11.88
C LEU A 141 9.62 1.56 13.22
N PHE A 142 8.62 1.63 14.11
CA PHE A 142 8.69 2.47 15.31
C PHE A 142 8.49 1.72 16.62
N TYR A 143 7.95 0.49 16.60
CA TYR A 143 7.84 -0.31 17.81
C TYR A 143 9.14 -1.07 18.06
N ASN A 144 9.76 -0.78 19.20
CA ASN A 144 10.89 -1.54 19.72
C ASN A 144 10.50 -2.16 21.06
N PRO A 145 10.27 -3.49 21.13
CA PRO A 145 9.89 -4.15 22.37
C PRO A 145 10.96 -4.03 23.46
N ALA A 146 12.23 -3.73 23.11
CA ALA A 146 13.29 -3.47 24.09
C ALA A 146 13.18 -2.08 24.77
N LEU A 147 12.50 -1.10 24.16
CA LEU A 147 12.24 0.22 24.79
C LEU A 147 10.96 0.22 25.64
N ASP A 148 10.13 -0.80 25.47
CA ASP A 148 8.92 -1.06 26.26
C ASP A 148 9.13 -2.09 27.38
N ASP A 149 10.37 -2.58 27.56
CA ASP A 149 10.73 -3.38 28.72
C ASP A 149 10.69 -2.51 29.99
N PRO A 150 9.78 -2.79 30.96
CA PRO A 150 9.73 -2.07 32.24
C PRO A 150 11.04 -2.14 33.01
N ALA A 151 11.89 -3.15 32.75
CA ALA A 151 13.18 -3.33 33.39
C ALA A 151 14.25 -2.31 32.93
N LEU A 152 14.13 -1.75 31.72
CA LEU A 152 15.08 -0.78 31.18
C LEU A 152 14.75 0.69 31.51
N ARG A 153 13.54 0.98 32.04
CA ARG A 153 13.11 2.33 32.46
C ARG A 153 13.63 2.77 33.84
N ARG A 154 14.47 1.96 34.49
CA ARG A 154 14.96 2.18 35.87
C ARG A 154 16.47 2.38 36.01
N ALA A 155 17.15 2.85 34.96
CA ALA A 155 18.57 3.24 35.04
C ALA A 155 18.73 4.76 35.02
#